data_AF-A0A8H9BWX1-F1
#
_entry.id   AF-A0A8H9BWX1-F1
#
_cell.length_a   1.000
_cell.length_b   1.000
_cell.length_c   1.000
_cell.angle_alpha   90.00
_cell.angle_beta   90.00
_cell.angle_gamma   90.00
#
_symmetry.space_group_name_H-M   'P 1'
#
loop_
_entity.id
_entity.type
_entity.pdbx_description
1 polymer ?
#
loop_
_entity_poly.entity_id
_entity_poly.type
_entity_poly.pdbx_seq_one_letter_code
_entity_poly.pdbx_strand_id
1 'polypeptide(L)'
;MEASVDIKGNTKTVKVGQKYKLPVTVTPEGRENEVEYVSSHEQFATVSPTGEVEGRSQGVSTVTATLDKSTDKITINVVDNPQEEEEELGDTETV
;
A
#
# COMPACT_ATOMS: atom_id res chain seq x y z
N MET A 1 -22.33 7.63 -10.33
CA MET A 1 -20.86 7.66 -10.31
C MET A 1 -20.43 6.42 -9.58
N GLU A 2 -19.70 5.54 -10.25
CA GLU A 2 -19.10 4.38 -9.61
C GLU A 2 -17.78 4.83 -9.03
N ALA A 3 -17.48 4.42 -7.79
CA ALA A 3 -16.21 4.73 -7.17
C ALA A 3 -15.19 3.66 -7.58
N SER A 4 -13.97 4.10 -7.90
CA SER A 4 -12.86 3.23 -8.25
C SER A 4 -11.68 3.52 -7.35
N VAL A 5 -10.97 2.46 -6.95
CA VAL A 5 -9.71 2.53 -6.22
C VAL A 5 -8.65 1.79 -7.01
N ASP A 6 -7.50 2.43 -7.20
CA ASP A 6 -6.36 1.88 -7.93
C ASP A 6 -5.08 2.13 -7.11
N ILE A 7 -4.39 1.07 -6.70
CA ILE A 7 -3.10 1.18 -5.99
C ILE A 7 -1.97 1.13 -7.02
N LYS A 8 -1.11 2.16 -7.04
CA LYS A 8 0.08 2.14 -7.90
C LYS A 8 1.14 1.22 -7.31
N GLY A 9 1.25 0.03 -7.91
CA GLY A 9 2.22 -0.99 -7.54
C GLY A 9 1.62 -2.08 -6.64
N ASN A 10 2.13 -3.31 -6.81
CA ASN A 10 1.61 -4.50 -6.14
C ASN A 10 2.47 -4.94 -4.95
N THR A 11 3.72 -4.49 -4.90
CA THR A 11 4.71 -4.89 -3.89
C THR A 11 5.53 -3.67 -3.48
N LYS A 12 5.86 -3.53 -2.20
CA LYS A 12 6.71 -2.45 -1.69
C LYS A 12 7.57 -2.92 -0.55
N THR A 13 8.84 -2.53 -0.59
CA THR A 13 9.77 -2.74 0.53
C THR A 13 9.89 -1.47 1.37
N VAL A 14 9.73 -1.61 2.69
CA VAL A 14 9.85 -0.52 3.68
C VAL A 14 10.79 -0.95 4.81
N LYS A 15 11.50 0.01 5.41
CA LYS A 15 12.29 -0.32 6.61
C LYS A 15 11.44 -0.37 7.86
N VAL A 16 11.87 -1.14 8.85
CA VAL A 16 11.33 -1.07 10.22
C VAL A 16 11.44 0.38 10.74
N GLY A 17 10.34 0.90 11.30
CA GLY A 17 10.19 2.27 11.77
C GLY A 17 9.92 3.30 10.68
N GLN A 18 9.91 2.91 9.39
CA GLN A 18 9.66 3.81 8.29
C GLN A 18 8.18 3.83 7.91
N LYS A 19 7.72 5.00 7.47
CA LYS A 19 6.37 5.22 6.97
C LYS A 19 6.40 5.37 5.46
N TYR A 20 5.43 4.76 4.81
CA TYR A 20 5.25 4.81 3.37
C TYR A 20 3.79 5.11 3.04
N LYS A 21 3.56 6.16 2.27
CA LYS A 21 2.25 6.50 1.77
C LYS A 21 1.96 5.67 0.52
N LEU A 22 0.90 4.88 0.55
CA LEU A 22 0.46 4.13 -0.62
C LEU A 22 -0.01 5.12 -1.70
N PRO A 23 0.52 5.05 -2.92
CA PRO A 23 0.06 5.86 -4.04
C PRO A 23 -1.27 5.31 -4.55
N VAL A 24 -2.35 5.58 -3.82
CA VAL A 24 -3.71 5.15 -4.16
C VAL A 24 -4.41 6.28 -4.89
N THR A 25 -5.04 5.97 -6.03
CA THR A 25 -5.85 6.91 -6.78
C THR A 25 -7.31 6.54 -6.58
N VAL A 26 -8.12 7.49 -6.11
CA VAL A 26 -9.54 7.28 -5.86
C VAL A 26 -10.35 8.25 -6.70
N THR A 27 -11.35 7.71 -7.40
CA THR A 27 -12.30 8.50 -8.17
C THR A 27 -13.71 8.20 -7.68
N PRO A 28 -14.57 9.20 -7.40
CA PRO A 28 -14.30 10.64 -7.40
C PRO A 28 -13.43 11.10 -6.23
N GLU A 29 -12.70 12.21 -6.41
CA GLU A 29 -11.86 12.83 -5.37
C GLU A 29 -12.69 13.13 -4.10
N GLY A 30 -12.11 12.86 -2.93
CA GLY A 30 -12.78 13.01 -1.63
C GLY A 30 -13.33 11.72 -1.02
N ARG A 31 -13.40 10.61 -1.78
CA ARG A 31 -13.74 9.28 -1.25
C ARG A 31 -12.55 8.50 -0.70
N GLU A 32 -11.37 9.10 -0.68
CA GLU A 32 -10.13 8.48 -0.18
C GLU A 32 -10.25 8.01 1.27
N ASN A 33 -11.04 8.75 2.06
CA ASN A 33 -11.32 8.44 3.47
C ASN A 33 -12.43 7.39 3.65
N GLU A 34 -13.17 7.06 2.59
CA GLU A 34 -14.14 5.95 2.57
C GLU A 34 -13.48 4.62 2.17
N VAL A 35 -12.22 4.65 1.70
CA VAL A 35 -11.48 3.43 1.38
C VAL A 35 -11.17 2.67 2.66
N GLU A 36 -11.59 1.41 2.70
CA GLU A 36 -11.28 0.51 3.82
C GLU A 36 -9.94 -0.17 3.56
N TYR A 37 -8.94 0.16 4.39
CA TYR A 37 -7.63 -0.48 4.36
C TYR A 37 -7.52 -1.53 5.46
N VAL A 38 -7.22 -2.76 5.07
CA VAL A 38 -7.05 -3.89 5.97
C VAL A 38 -5.64 -4.45 5.82
N SER A 39 -4.87 -4.47 6.90
CA SER A 39 -3.57 -5.16 6.95
C SER A 39 -3.76 -6.58 7.46
N SER A 40 -3.27 -7.57 6.71
CA SER A 40 -3.29 -8.97 7.16
C SER A 40 -2.33 -9.21 8.33
N HIS A 41 -1.30 -8.38 8.51
CA HIS A 41 -0.28 -8.54 9.55
C HIS A 41 0.16 -7.20 10.15
N GLU A 42 -0.68 -6.65 11.02
CA GLU A 42 -0.43 -5.40 11.76
C GLU A 42 0.81 -5.44 12.66
N GLN A 43 1.23 -6.65 13.07
CA GLN A 43 2.46 -6.86 13.82
C GLN A 43 3.73 -6.48 13.04
N PHE A 44 3.72 -6.64 11.72
CA PHE A 44 4.84 -6.29 10.83
C PHE A 44 4.64 -4.92 10.22
N ALA A 45 3.44 -4.64 9.69
CA ALA A 45 3.11 -3.34 9.13
C ALA A 45 1.65 -2.95 9.42
N THR A 46 1.45 -1.75 9.95
CA THR A 46 0.12 -1.17 10.19
C THR A 46 -0.24 -0.20 9.07
N VAL A 47 -1.49 -0.19 8.64
CA VAL A 47 -2.00 0.78 7.66
C VAL A 47 -2.98 1.74 8.32
N SER A 48 -2.86 3.02 8.01
CA SER A 48 -3.77 4.08 8.46
C SER A 48 -4.96 4.19 7.51
N PRO A 49 -6.11 4.74 7.95
CA PRO A 49 -7.28 4.94 7.09
C PRO A 49 -7.03 5.87 5.91
N THR A 50 -5.94 6.65 5.94
CA THR A 50 -5.51 7.49 4.81
C THR A 50 -4.59 6.75 3.84
N GLY A 51 -4.35 5.45 3.99
CA GLY A 51 -3.40 4.67 3.16
C GLY A 51 -1.92 4.88 3.54
N GLU A 52 -1.62 5.35 4.75
CA GLU A 52 -0.23 5.43 5.25
C GLU A 52 0.16 4.13 5.96
N VAL A 53 1.16 3.42 5.43
CA VAL A 53 1.69 2.19 5.99
C VAL A 53 2.93 2.47 6.82
N GLU A 54 2.97 1.95 8.04
CA GLU A 54 4.12 2.04 8.95
C GLU A 54 4.69 0.64 9.19
N GLY A 55 5.98 0.47 8.90
CA GLY A 55 6.71 -0.75 9.23
C GLY A 55 7.04 -0.79 10.71
N ARG A 56 6.57 -1.81 11.42
CA ARG A 56 6.80 -2.05 12.86
C ARG A 56 7.89 -3.09 13.11
N SER A 57 7.95 -4.14 12.31
CA SER A 57 8.89 -5.25 12.50
C SER A 57 9.14 -5.98 11.18
N GLN A 58 10.32 -6.56 11.05
CA GLN A 58 10.71 -7.32 9.86
C GLN A 58 9.69 -8.43 9.60
N GLY A 59 9.20 -8.51 8.36
CA GLY A 59 8.19 -9.47 7.95
C GLY A 59 7.50 -9.04 6.66
N VAL A 60 6.54 -9.85 6.22
CA VAL A 60 5.72 -9.54 5.04
C VAL A 60 4.29 -9.31 5.52
N SER A 61 3.72 -8.17 5.14
CA SER A 61 2.32 -7.86 5.36
C SER A 61 1.61 -7.66 4.03
N THR A 62 0.30 -7.89 3.98
CA THR A 62 -0.51 -7.63 2.80
C THR A 62 -1.58 -6.65 3.20
N VAL A 63 -1.64 -5.52 2.50
CA VAL A 63 -2.64 -4.49 2.69
C VAL A 63 -3.66 -4.61 1.57
N THR A 64 -4.93 -4.69 1.92
CA THR A 64 -6.05 -4.74 0.97
C THR A 64 -6.84 -3.46 1.12
N ALA A 65 -7.06 -2.75 0.02
CA ALA A 65 -7.88 -1.55 -0.07
C ALA A 65 -9.21 -1.91 -0.76
N THR A 66 -10.32 -1.66 -0.09
CA THR A 66 -11.65 -1.92 -0.64
C THR A 66 -12.43 -0.62 -0.71
N LEU A 67 -13.03 -0.33 -1.85
CA LEU A 67 -13.88 0.83 -2.05
C LEU A 67 -15.10 0.46 -2.90
N ASP A 68 -16.27 0.45 -2.28
CA ASP A 68 -17.57 0.23 -2.93
C ASP A 68 -17.63 -1.13 -3.67
N LYS A 69 -17.26 -1.17 -4.95
CA LYS A 69 -17.16 -2.40 -5.78
C LYS A 69 -15.75 -2.71 -6.26
N SER A 70 -14.79 -1.81 -6.04
CA SER A 70 -13.39 -2.01 -6.40
C SER A 70 -12.61 -2.52 -5.20
N THR A 71 -11.67 -3.42 -5.45
CA THR A 71 -10.81 -4.00 -4.42
C THR A 71 -9.43 -4.20 -4.99
N ASP A 72 -8.44 -3.71 -4.27
CA ASP A 72 -7.05 -3.71 -4.68
C ASP A 72 -6.15 -4.14 -3.52
N LYS A 73 -4.96 -4.64 -3.82
CA LYS A 73 -4.08 -5.22 -2.79
C LYS A 73 -2.62 -5.02 -3.09
N ILE A 74 -1.85 -4.79 -2.04
CA ILE A 74 -0.42 -4.55 -2.10
C ILE A 74 0.31 -5.33 -1.01
N THR A 75 1.47 -5.87 -1.35
CA THR A 75 2.34 -6.60 -0.43
C THR A 75 3.43 -5.68 0.09
N ILE A 76 3.58 -5.60 1.39
CA ILE A 76 4.56 -4.76 2.10
C ILE A 76 5.61 -5.65 2.74
N ASN A 77 6.82 -5.59 2.23
CA ASN A 77 7.98 -6.25 2.81
C ASN A 77 8.68 -5.29 3.76
N VAL A 78 8.62 -5.58 5.05
CA VAL A 78 9.32 -4.82 6.08
C VAL A 78 10.68 -5.47 6.32
N VAL A 79 11.75 -4.71 6.16
CA VAL A 79 13.14 -5.17 6.36
C VAL A 79 13.82 -4.30 7.42
N ASP A 80 14.55 -4.93 8.36
CA ASP A 80 15.30 -4.19 9.39
C ASP A 80 16.59 -3.59 8.78
N ASN A 81 17.28 -4.40 7.99
CA ASN A 81 18.43 -4.01 7.20
C ASN A 81 18.14 -4.27 5.71
N PRO A 82 17.84 -3.24 4.90
CA PRO A 82 17.81 -3.42 3.46
C PRO A 82 19.25 -3.58 3.01
N GLN A 83 19.70 -4.82 2.96
CA GLN A 83 20.74 -5.17 2.01
C GLN A 83 20.15 -4.86 0.63
N GLU A 84 20.86 -4.04 -0.13
CA GLU A 84 20.53 -3.57 -1.47
C GLU A 84 19.90 -4.69 -2.31
N GLU A 85 18.57 -4.65 -2.43
CA GLU A 85 17.87 -5.20 -3.58
C GLU A 85 16.91 -4.09 -4.02
N GLU A 86 17.36 -3.41 -5.07
CA GLU A 86 16.62 -2.45 -5.87
C GLU A 86 15.47 -3.22 -6.53
N GLU A 87 14.21 -2.93 -6.15
CA GLU A 87 13.09 -3.24 -7.02
C GLU A 87 12.63 -1.93 -7.66
N GLU A 88 13.10 -1.72 -8.89
CA GLU A 88 12.44 -0.89 -9.88
C GLU A 88 10.98 -1.36 -10.04
N LEU A 89 10.04 -0.48 -9.70
CA LEU A 89 8.66 -0.54 -10.22
C LEU A 89 8.49 0.82 -10.90
N GLY A 90 8.57 0.97 -12.22
CA GLY A 90 7.95 0.13 -13.23
C GLY A 90 6.65 0.76 -13.73
N ASP A 91 6.59 2.10 -13.88
CA ASP A 91 5.55 2.74 -14.69
C ASP A 91 6.00 2.70 -16.15
N THR A 92 5.56 1.67 -16.89
CA THR A 92 5.73 1.65 -18.34
C THR A 92 4.96 2.82 -18.95
N GLU A 93 5.74 3.81 -19.38
CA GLU A 93 5.48 4.76 -20.45
C GLU A 93 4.56 4.12 -21.52
N THR A 94 3.32 4.62 -21.64
CA THR A 94 2.46 4.27 -22.80
C THR A 94 2.77 5.24 -23.92
N VAL A 95 3.22 4.68 -25.05
CA VAL A 95 3.72 5.32 -26.28
C VAL A 95 2.71 6.24 -26.96
#